data_AF-A0A5C9BAT5-F1
#
_entry.id   AF-A0A5C9BAT5-F1
#
_cell.length_a   1.000
_cell.length_b   1.000
_cell.length_c   1.000
_cell.angle_alpha   90.00
_cell.angle_beta   90.00
_cell.angle_gamma   90.00
#
_symmetry.space_group_name_H-M   'P 1'
#
loop_
_entity.id
_entity.type
_entity.pdbx_description
1 polymer ?
#
loop_
_entity_poly.entity_id
_entity_poly.type
_entity_poly.pdbx_seq_one_letter_code
_entity_poly.pdbx_strand_id
1 'polypeptide(L)'
;MLDEVATSDAEKLVDQFLASDAFGERMAVWWLDLVRYADTVGYHGDQEHHISPYRDWVIDAFIDNMPFDQFTAAQLAGDLLVANPSTARQRVVEGKSESQLDHSLARRANDTDLLIASGYNRLLQTSHEGGVQAKEYLAMYAADRVRNLSGVWLGGTMGCAQCHNHKFDPYTARDFYSLVAFFADLDEAAHLKKGSDQTPTVRAPELRVLTKRERARAEKMTAEERAAFEKSARLTMISSAIEPREIRILPRGNWLDDSGEVVQPAVPELLGKLDTSGRCATRLDLARWLT
;
A
#
# COMPACT_ATOMS: atom_id res chain seq x y z
N MET A 1 15.38 0.28 50.01
CA MET A 1 16.64 0.55 49.28
C MET A 1 17.10 -0.61 48.38
N LEU A 2 16.56 -1.84 48.53
CA LEU A 2 16.82 -2.94 47.56
C LEU A 2 15.81 -2.99 46.40
N ASP A 3 14.64 -2.36 46.53
CA ASP A 3 13.60 -2.36 45.48
C ASP A 3 13.78 -1.29 44.40
N GLU A 4 14.46 -0.17 44.69
CA GLU A 4 14.71 0.93 43.72
C GLU A 4 15.88 0.66 42.76
N VAL A 5 16.84 -0.19 43.15
CA VAL A 5 18.03 -0.48 42.32
C VAL A 5 17.73 -1.59 41.31
N ALA A 6 17.00 -2.63 41.72
CA ALA A 6 16.61 -3.76 40.86
C ALA A 6 15.61 -3.35 39.76
N THR A 7 14.76 -2.35 40.01
CA THR A 7 13.85 -1.77 39.01
C THR A 7 14.62 -0.99 37.95
N SER A 8 15.64 -0.22 38.34
CA SER A 8 16.43 0.59 37.40
C SER A 8 17.26 -0.21 36.38
N ASP A 9 17.69 -1.43 36.72
CA ASP A 9 18.44 -2.27 35.79
C ASP A 9 17.52 -3.07 34.85
N ALA A 10 16.32 -3.44 35.32
CA ALA A 10 15.29 -4.04 34.46
C ALA A 10 14.76 -3.02 33.43
N GLU A 11 14.51 -1.77 33.83
CA GLU A 11 14.09 -0.70 32.93
C GLU A 11 15.11 -0.45 31.81
N LYS A 12 16.41 -0.36 32.15
CA LYS A 12 17.48 -0.21 31.14
C LYS A 12 17.51 -1.38 30.15
N LEU A 13 17.30 -2.62 30.61
CA LEU A 13 17.26 -3.79 29.73
C LEU A 13 16.05 -3.74 28.79
N VAL A 14 14.90 -3.32 29.29
CA VAL A 14 13.69 -3.11 28.48
C VAL A 14 13.95 -2.01 27.44
N ASP A 15 14.49 -0.87 27.84
CA ASP A 15 14.80 0.24 26.92
C ASP A 15 15.80 -0.17 25.84
N GLN A 16 16.85 -0.91 26.22
CA GLN A 16 17.83 -1.46 25.25
C GLN A 16 17.18 -2.43 24.27
N PHE A 17 16.27 -3.28 24.75
CA PHE A 17 15.55 -4.22 23.89
C PHE A 17 14.62 -3.47 22.92
N LEU A 18 13.80 -2.55 23.43
CA LEU A 18 12.87 -1.75 22.63
C LEU A 18 13.60 -0.87 21.61
N ALA A 19 14.81 -0.41 21.90
CA ALA A 19 15.64 0.39 20.99
C ALA A 19 16.45 -0.45 19.99
N SER A 20 16.38 -1.79 20.04
CA SER A 20 17.17 -2.66 19.16
C SER A 20 16.47 -2.93 17.83
N ASP A 21 17.26 -3.07 16.75
CA ASP A 21 16.76 -3.47 15.44
C ASP A 21 15.97 -4.80 15.48
N ALA A 22 16.40 -5.74 16.34
CA ALA A 22 15.75 -7.03 16.52
C ALA A 22 14.30 -6.92 17.03
N PHE A 23 14.00 -5.90 17.85
CA PHE A 23 12.63 -5.62 18.26
C PHE A 23 11.80 -5.11 17.07
N GLY A 24 12.34 -4.18 16.28
CA GLY A 24 11.70 -3.68 15.06
C GLY A 24 11.40 -4.79 14.05
N GLU A 25 12.39 -5.65 13.77
CA GLU A 25 12.23 -6.84 12.92
C GLU A 25 11.10 -7.76 13.43
N ARG A 26 11.06 -8.03 14.74
CA ARG A 26 10.03 -8.88 15.33
C ARG A 26 8.64 -8.27 15.21
N MET A 27 8.51 -6.95 15.39
CA MET A 27 7.23 -6.25 15.27
C MET A 27 6.74 -6.19 13.83
N ALA A 28 7.66 -6.00 12.87
CA ALA A 28 7.35 -5.98 11.45
C ALA A 28 6.75 -7.31 10.95
N VAL A 29 7.12 -8.46 11.52
CA VAL A 29 6.54 -9.77 11.15
C VAL A 29 5.02 -9.77 11.32
N TRP A 30 4.51 -9.24 12.44
CA TRP A 30 3.07 -9.17 12.67
C TRP A 30 2.35 -8.30 11.62
N TRP A 31 2.99 -7.21 11.19
CA TRP A 31 2.45 -6.39 10.11
C TRP A 31 2.41 -7.15 8.78
N LEU A 32 3.52 -7.82 8.44
CA LEU A 32 3.65 -8.59 7.21
C LEU A 32 2.61 -9.73 7.13
N ASP A 33 2.34 -10.39 8.25
CA ASP A 33 1.26 -11.38 8.34
C ASP A 33 -0.12 -10.74 8.13
N LEU A 34 -0.37 -9.58 8.74
CA LEU A 34 -1.64 -8.87 8.67
C LEU A 34 -1.97 -8.39 7.25
N VAL A 35 -0.96 -7.89 6.52
CA VAL A 35 -1.09 -7.51 5.10
C VAL A 35 -0.97 -8.69 4.14
N ARG A 36 -0.82 -9.92 4.66
CA ARG A 36 -0.72 -11.17 3.91
C ARG A 36 0.45 -11.16 2.91
N TYR A 37 1.60 -10.66 3.34
CA TYR A 37 2.82 -10.70 2.56
C TYR A 37 3.19 -12.15 2.19
N ALA A 38 3.54 -12.36 0.93
CA ALA A 38 4.13 -13.61 0.44
C ALA A 38 5.16 -13.28 -0.63
N ASP A 39 6.21 -14.10 -0.76
CA ASP A 39 7.21 -13.99 -1.84
C ASP A 39 6.76 -14.69 -3.14
N THR A 40 5.55 -15.25 -3.16
CA THR A 40 4.96 -15.96 -4.30
C THR A 40 3.59 -15.38 -4.67
N VAL A 41 3.13 -15.71 -5.88
CA VAL A 41 1.85 -15.22 -6.41
C VAL A 41 0.63 -15.92 -5.80
N GLY A 42 0.82 -17.12 -5.25
CA GLY A 42 -0.09 -17.81 -4.34
C GLY A 42 -1.48 -18.16 -4.89
N TYR A 43 -1.75 -18.00 -6.18
CA TYR A 43 -3.08 -18.24 -6.76
C TYR A 43 -3.21 -19.67 -7.30
N HIS A 44 -2.57 -19.97 -8.44
CA HIS A 44 -2.55 -21.31 -9.03
C HIS A 44 -1.20 -22.03 -8.89
N GLY A 45 -0.19 -21.31 -8.42
CA GLY A 45 1.14 -21.85 -8.18
C GLY A 45 1.96 -20.94 -7.28
N ASP A 46 3.12 -21.45 -6.90
CA ASP A 46 4.05 -20.81 -5.97
C ASP A 46 5.23 -20.14 -6.70
N GLN A 47 4.97 -19.56 -7.87
CA GLN A 47 5.99 -18.84 -8.60
C GLN A 47 6.36 -17.56 -7.85
N GLU A 48 7.67 -17.32 -7.72
CA GLU A 48 8.21 -16.16 -7.04
C GLU A 48 7.83 -14.87 -7.76
N HIS A 49 7.53 -13.81 -7.00
CA HIS A 49 7.37 -12.45 -7.52
C HIS A 49 8.29 -11.46 -6.83
N HIS A 50 8.56 -10.35 -7.51
CA HIS A 50 9.51 -9.37 -7.02
C HIS A 50 8.86 -8.47 -5.96
N ILE A 51 8.91 -8.84 -4.67
CA ILE A 51 8.30 -8.01 -3.61
C ILE A 51 9.14 -7.83 -2.35
N SER A 52 10.24 -8.58 -2.21
CA SER A 52 11.09 -8.51 -1.00
C SER A 52 11.57 -7.11 -0.58
N PRO A 53 11.79 -6.13 -1.48
CA PRO A 53 12.10 -4.78 -1.04
C PRO A 53 10.97 -4.09 -0.25
N TYR A 54 9.70 -4.43 -0.49
CA TYR A 54 8.58 -3.95 0.35
C TYR A 54 8.70 -4.49 1.78
N ARG A 55 9.01 -5.77 1.94
CA ARG A 55 9.26 -6.37 3.27
C ARG A 55 10.39 -5.64 4.00
N ASP A 56 11.50 -5.44 3.29
CA ASP A 56 12.67 -4.76 3.84
C ASP A 56 12.31 -3.31 4.24
N TRP A 57 11.48 -2.62 3.45
CA TRP A 57 10.96 -1.29 3.79
C TRP A 57 10.05 -1.30 5.03
N VAL A 58 9.17 -2.30 5.18
CA VAL A 58 8.34 -2.44 6.40
C VAL A 58 9.23 -2.61 7.62
N ILE A 59 10.23 -3.50 7.56
CA ILE A 59 11.19 -3.71 8.64
C ILE A 59 11.89 -2.39 9.00
N ASP A 60 12.44 -1.69 8.01
CA ASP A 60 13.10 -0.40 8.21
C ASP A 60 12.14 0.64 8.83
N ALA A 61 10.87 0.67 8.44
CA ALA A 61 9.88 1.59 9.00
C ALA A 61 9.59 1.33 10.48
N PHE A 62 9.56 0.06 10.91
CA PHE A 62 9.43 -0.31 12.32
C PHE A 62 10.70 0.03 13.11
N ILE A 63 11.89 -0.26 12.57
CA ILE A 63 13.18 0.08 13.19
C ILE A 63 13.33 1.59 13.37
N ASP A 64 12.99 2.37 12.34
CA ASP A 64 13.09 3.82 12.34
C ASP A 64 11.94 4.49 13.15
N ASN A 65 11.04 3.70 13.75
CA ASN A 65 9.84 4.13 14.48
C ASN A 65 9.03 5.16 13.68
N MET A 66 8.73 4.83 12.43
CA MET A 66 7.98 5.70 11.52
C MET A 66 6.59 6.01 12.08
N PRO A 67 6.17 7.29 12.12
CA PRO A 67 4.83 7.62 12.60
C PRO A 67 3.74 6.96 11.72
N PHE A 68 2.68 6.48 12.37
CA PHE A 68 1.69 5.59 11.74
C PHE A 68 0.91 6.23 10.57
N ASP A 69 0.70 7.54 10.63
CA ASP A 69 0.13 8.36 9.55
C ASP A 69 1.02 8.34 8.30
N GLN A 70 2.34 8.47 8.47
CA GLN A 70 3.32 8.41 7.38
C GLN A 70 3.40 7.00 6.80
N PHE A 71 3.44 6.00 7.67
CA PHE A 71 3.49 4.59 7.31
C PHE A 71 2.24 4.16 6.51
N THR A 72 1.06 4.62 6.93
CA THR A 72 -0.21 4.38 6.23
C THR A 72 -0.26 5.11 4.89
N ALA A 73 0.13 6.39 4.85
CA ALA A 73 0.14 7.18 3.61
C ALA A 73 1.10 6.62 2.56
N ALA A 74 2.29 6.17 2.97
CA ALA A 74 3.28 5.58 2.07
C ALA A 74 2.77 4.27 1.43
N GLN A 75 2.08 3.42 2.19
CA GLN A 75 1.54 2.16 1.68
C GLN A 75 0.33 2.36 0.75
N LEU A 76 -0.62 3.20 1.13
CA LEU A 76 -1.85 3.39 0.35
C LEU A 76 -1.66 4.31 -0.85
N ALA A 77 -0.80 5.32 -0.73
CA ALA A 77 -0.70 6.43 -1.68
C ALA A 77 0.75 6.84 -2.01
N GLY A 78 1.75 5.99 -1.76
CA GLY A 78 3.15 6.31 -2.03
C GLY A 78 3.42 6.71 -3.48
N ASP A 79 2.79 6.05 -4.44
CA ASP A 79 2.85 6.41 -5.86
C ASP A 79 2.22 7.78 -6.14
N LEU A 80 1.11 8.14 -5.49
CA LEU A 80 0.49 9.47 -5.60
C LEU A 80 1.33 10.59 -4.97
N LEU A 81 2.19 10.25 -4.01
CA LEU A 81 3.11 11.18 -3.35
C LEU A 81 4.35 11.45 -4.21
N VAL A 82 4.80 10.46 -5.00
CA VAL A 82 5.90 10.61 -5.96
C VAL A 82 5.41 11.19 -7.29
N ALA A 83 4.26 10.73 -7.78
CA ALA A 83 3.69 11.10 -9.07
C ALA A 83 3.05 12.51 -9.10
N ASN A 84 3.31 13.37 -8.11
CA ASN A 84 2.67 14.68 -8.03
C ASN A 84 3.61 15.88 -7.85
N PRO A 85 3.90 16.55 -8.98
CA PRO A 85 3.86 18.00 -9.05
C PRO A 85 2.45 18.57 -8.84
N SER A 86 1.37 17.78 -8.87
CA SER A 86 -0.01 18.31 -8.78
C SER A 86 -0.51 18.59 -7.36
N THR A 87 0.10 18.01 -6.32
CA THR A 87 -0.01 18.62 -4.99
C THR A 87 0.74 19.94 -4.96
N ALA A 88 1.85 20.14 -5.69
CA ALA A 88 2.45 21.46 -5.85
C ALA A 88 1.60 22.41 -6.72
N ARG A 89 0.78 21.90 -7.65
CA ARG A 89 -0.09 22.69 -8.55
C ARG A 89 -1.44 23.08 -7.90
N GLN A 90 -2.03 22.23 -7.07
CA GLN A 90 -3.15 22.61 -6.19
C GLN A 90 -2.70 23.60 -5.10
N ARG A 91 -1.44 23.51 -4.65
CA ARG A 91 -0.82 24.44 -3.69
C ARG A 91 -0.65 25.87 -4.24
N VAL A 92 -0.60 26.07 -5.56
CA VAL A 92 -0.52 27.39 -6.20
C VAL A 92 -1.90 28.03 -6.40
N VAL A 93 -2.98 27.24 -6.45
CA VAL A 93 -4.35 27.75 -6.66
C VAL A 93 -4.96 28.33 -5.38
N GLU A 94 -4.51 27.89 -4.20
CA GLU A 94 -5.07 28.33 -2.90
C GLU A 94 -4.27 29.44 -2.19
N GLY A 95 -3.23 30.01 -2.82
CA GLY A 95 -2.53 31.20 -2.30
C GLY A 95 -1.75 31.00 -0.99
N LYS A 96 -1.50 29.76 -0.56
CA LYS A 96 -0.66 29.46 0.60
C LYS A 96 0.82 29.57 0.22
N SER A 97 1.59 30.35 0.98
CA SER A 97 3.02 30.50 0.72
C SER A 97 3.76 29.19 0.98
N GLU A 98 4.87 29.00 0.27
CA GLU A 98 5.78 27.85 0.38
C GLU A 98 6.24 27.57 1.83
N SER A 99 6.20 28.57 2.70
CA SER A 99 6.56 28.51 4.12
C SER A 99 5.45 27.95 5.04
N GLN A 100 4.25 27.69 4.53
CA GLN A 100 3.11 27.12 5.28
C GLN A 100 2.83 25.66 4.92
N LEU A 101 3.71 25.04 4.13
CA LEU A 101 3.62 23.66 3.71
C LEU A 101 3.98 22.74 4.89
N ASP A 102 3.12 21.79 5.20
CA ASP A 102 3.49 20.71 6.11
C ASP A 102 4.55 19.83 5.44
N HIS A 103 5.81 20.08 5.78
CA HIS A 103 6.97 19.34 5.30
C HIS A 103 7.22 18.05 6.09
N SER A 104 6.29 17.60 6.95
CA SER A 104 6.49 16.48 7.87
C SER A 104 6.64 15.11 7.18
N LEU A 105 5.96 14.89 6.05
CA LEU A 105 5.99 13.62 5.30
C LEU A 105 7.16 13.54 4.30
N ALA A 106 7.48 14.64 3.62
CA ALA A 106 8.48 14.69 2.54
C ALA A 106 9.93 14.86 3.03
N ARG A 107 10.18 15.04 4.33
CA ARG A 107 11.55 15.24 4.87
C ARG A 107 12.30 13.94 5.19
N ARG A 108 11.65 12.77 5.16
CA ARG A 108 12.29 11.50 5.58
C ARG A 108 12.27 10.37 4.56
N ALA A 109 11.20 10.17 3.80
CA ALA A 109 11.15 9.16 2.76
C ALA A 109 11.61 9.76 1.42
N ASN A 110 12.60 9.15 0.76
CA ASN A 110 12.91 9.48 -0.63
C ASN A 110 11.83 8.88 -1.57
N ASP A 111 11.71 9.41 -2.78
CA ASP A 111 10.70 8.95 -3.75
C ASP A 111 10.76 7.43 -4.01
N THR A 112 11.96 6.83 -3.99
CA THR A 112 12.11 5.38 -4.16
C THR A 112 11.46 4.61 -3.01
N ASP A 113 11.63 5.06 -1.76
CA ASP A 113 11.01 4.43 -0.59
C ASP A 113 9.49 4.53 -0.62
N LEU A 114 8.93 5.66 -1.10
CA LEU A 114 7.48 5.80 -1.29
C LEU A 114 6.94 4.84 -2.36
N LEU A 115 7.68 4.65 -3.47
CA LEU A 115 7.30 3.67 -4.49
C LEU A 115 7.38 2.23 -3.97
N ILE A 116 8.43 1.90 -3.21
CA ILE A 116 8.57 0.59 -2.56
C ILE A 116 7.41 0.34 -1.59
N ALA A 117 7.09 1.30 -0.73
CA ALA A 117 5.98 1.22 0.23
C ALA A 117 4.63 0.97 -0.47
N SER A 118 4.43 1.62 -1.61
CA SER A 118 3.22 1.47 -2.42
C SER A 118 3.02 0.04 -2.97
N GLY A 119 4.07 -0.81 -2.90
CA GLY A 119 4.01 -2.24 -3.15
C GLY A 119 2.97 -2.98 -2.30
N TYR A 120 2.52 -2.41 -1.17
CA TYR A 120 1.34 -2.89 -0.43
C TYR A 120 0.14 -3.16 -1.35
N ASN A 121 -0.15 -2.25 -2.29
CA ASN A 121 -1.27 -2.37 -3.22
C ASN A 121 -1.11 -3.52 -4.24
N ARG A 122 0.06 -4.17 -4.25
CA ARG A 122 0.45 -5.26 -5.16
C ARG A 122 0.61 -6.61 -4.44
N LEU A 123 0.31 -6.69 -3.14
CA LEU A 123 0.39 -7.95 -2.36
C LEU A 123 -0.72 -8.97 -2.67
N LEU A 124 -1.62 -8.63 -3.60
CA LEU A 124 -2.73 -9.49 -3.99
C LEU A 124 -2.21 -10.71 -4.77
N GLN A 125 -2.94 -11.81 -4.66
CA GLN A 125 -2.73 -12.98 -5.51
C GLN A 125 -2.93 -12.62 -6.98
N THR A 126 -2.06 -13.08 -7.89
CA THR A 126 -2.13 -12.79 -9.33
C THR A 126 -2.06 -14.06 -10.17
N SER A 127 -2.60 -14.02 -11.40
CA SER A 127 -2.57 -15.13 -12.35
C SER A 127 -2.23 -14.68 -13.77
N HIS A 128 -1.48 -15.51 -14.51
CA HIS A 128 -1.32 -15.42 -15.97
C HIS A 128 -1.64 -16.76 -16.64
N GLU A 129 -2.52 -17.57 -16.02
CA GLU A 129 -2.97 -18.80 -16.64
C GLU A 129 -3.76 -18.53 -17.92
N GLY A 130 -3.74 -19.51 -18.82
CA GLY A 130 -4.57 -19.47 -20.02
C GLY A 130 -6.05 -19.37 -19.65
N GLY A 131 -6.77 -18.39 -20.21
CA GLY A 131 -8.19 -18.19 -19.97
C GLY A 131 -8.55 -17.12 -18.93
N VAL A 132 -7.56 -16.41 -18.38
CA VAL A 132 -7.79 -15.25 -17.50
C VAL A 132 -8.72 -14.23 -18.17
N GLN A 133 -9.83 -13.91 -17.50
CA GLN A 133 -10.77 -12.86 -17.91
C GLN A 133 -10.46 -11.58 -17.14
N ALA A 134 -10.00 -10.54 -17.86
CA ALA A 134 -9.55 -9.31 -17.21
C ALA A 134 -10.59 -8.68 -16.28
N LYS A 135 -11.88 -8.66 -16.67
CA LYS A 135 -12.95 -8.07 -15.86
C LYS A 135 -13.18 -8.82 -14.55
N GLU A 136 -13.09 -10.15 -14.57
CA GLU A 136 -13.19 -11.01 -13.38
C GLU A 136 -12.05 -10.73 -12.41
N TYR A 137 -10.81 -10.75 -12.89
CA TYR A 137 -9.62 -10.55 -12.04
C TYR A 137 -9.55 -9.14 -11.48
N LEU A 138 -9.91 -8.11 -12.24
CA LEU A 138 -9.98 -6.74 -11.71
C LEU A 138 -11.02 -6.63 -10.57
N ALA A 139 -12.17 -7.30 -10.70
CA ALA A 139 -13.17 -7.34 -9.64
C ALA A 139 -12.67 -8.11 -8.40
N MET A 140 -11.93 -9.21 -8.60
CA MET A 140 -11.33 -9.99 -7.52
C MET A 140 -10.23 -9.21 -6.79
N TYR A 141 -9.33 -8.57 -7.53
CA TYR A 141 -8.24 -7.76 -6.97
C TYR A 141 -8.78 -6.60 -6.16
N ALA A 142 -9.79 -5.89 -6.69
CA ALA A 142 -10.50 -4.85 -5.97
C ALA A 142 -11.14 -5.36 -4.67
N ALA A 143 -11.82 -6.51 -4.73
CA ALA A 143 -12.48 -7.09 -3.56
C ALA A 143 -11.48 -7.53 -2.49
N ASP A 144 -10.36 -8.16 -2.88
CA ASP A 144 -9.34 -8.58 -1.92
C ASP A 144 -8.65 -7.39 -1.25
N ARG A 145 -8.41 -6.30 -1.99
CA ARG A 145 -7.88 -5.05 -1.44
C ARG A 145 -8.77 -4.48 -0.34
N VAL A 146 -10.09 -4.41 -0.55
CA VAL A 146 -11.02 -3.93 0.48
C VAL A 146 -11.11 -4.90 1.66
N ARG A 147 -11.05 -6.21 1.44
CA ARG A 147 -11.02 -7.21 2.53
C ARG A 147 -9.77 -7.09 3.39
N ASN A 148 -8.61 -6.86 2.78
CA ASN A 148 -7.38 -6.65 3.52
C ASN A 148 -7.41 -5.30 4.26
N LEU A 149 -7.67 -4.20 3.55
CA LEU A 149 -7.74 -2.85 4.13
C LEU A 149 -8.69 -2.78 5.34
N SER A 150 -9.92 -3.32 5.20
CA SER A 150 -10.90 -3.30 6.28
C SER A 150 -10.46 -4.12 7.50
N GLY A 151 -9.79 -5.25 7.29
CA GLY A 151 -9.22 -6.04 8.38
C GLY A 151 -8.04 -5.33 9.06
N VAL A 152 -7.12 -4.76 8.28
CA VAL A 152 -5.86 -4.18 8.78
C VAL A 152 -6.07 -2.83 9.48
N TRP A 153 -6.80 -1.90 8.86
CA TRP A 153 -6.95 -0.54 9.40
C TRP A 153 -8.27 -0.29 10.13
N LEU A 154 -9.36 -0.96 9.77
CA LEU A 154 -10.67 -0.74 10.39
C LEU A 154 -11.01 -1.78 11.47
N GLY A 155 -10.25 -2.87 11.56
CA GLY A 155 -10.59 -4.02 12.41
C GLY A 155 -11.95 -4.65 12.05
N GLY A 156 -12.44 -4.43 10.83
CA GLY A 156 -13.77 -4.82 10.37
C GLY A 156 -13.72 -5.87 9.26
N THR A 157 -14.75 -6.73 9.17
CA THR A 157 -14.84 -7.79 8.16
C THR A 157 -15.82 -7.43 7.04
N MET A 158 -15.41 -6.61 6.07
CA MET A 158 -16.32 -6.19 5.00
C MET A 158 -16.50 -7.21 3.87
N GLY A 159 -15.92 -8.41 3.98
CA GLY A 159 -15.94 -9.41 2.90
C GLY A 159 -17.34 -9.85 2.44
N CYS A 160 -18.31 -9.99 3.34
CA CYS A 160 -19.68 -10.33 2.96
C CYS A 160 -20.37 -9.21 2.16
N ALA A 161 -19.98 -7.95 2.42
CA ALA A 161 -20.56 -6.76 1.80
C ALA A 161 -20.37 -6.72 0.27
N GLN A 162 -19.44 -7.51 -0.28
CA GLN A 162 -19.26 -7.65 -1.72
C GLN A 162 -20.53 -8.12 -2.45
N CYS A 163 -21.29 -9.05 -1.87
CA CYS A 163 -22.44 -9.65 -2.57
C CYS A 163 -23.79 -9.18 -2.01
N HIS A 164 -23.83 -8.78 -0.75
CA HIS A 164 -25.02 -8.30 -0.04
C HIS A 164 -24.58 -7.52 1.19
N ASN A 165 -25.44 -6.67 1.76
CA ASN A 165 -25.11 -6.00 3.03
C ASN A 165 -24.62 -6.99 4.08
N HIS A 166 -23.60 -6.59 4.83
CA HIS A 166 -22.99 -7.46 5.84
C HIS A 166 -24.03 -7.95 6.86
N LYS A 167 -23.88 -9.19 7.32
CA LYS A 167 -24.94 -9.88 8.07
C LYS A 167 -25.16 -9.32 9.47
N PHE A 168 -24.08 -8.89 10.13
CA PHE A 168 -24.09 -8.51 11.54
C PHE A 168 -23.68 -7.05 11.73
N ASP A 169 -22.53 -6.68 11.20
CA ASP A 169 -22.06 -5.30 11.21
C ASP A 169 -22.81 -4.44 10.18
N PRO A 170 -23.03 -3.14 10.46
CA PRO A 170 -23.81 -2.24 9.61
C PRO A 170 -23.01 -1.73 8.40
N TYR A 171 -22.29 -2.62 7.72
CA TYR A 171 -21.61 -2.34 6.46
C TYR A 171 -22.53 -2.72 5.29
N THR A 172 -22.80 -1.77 4.42
CA THR A 172 -23.60 -2.01 3.21
C THR A 172 -22.73 -2.43 2.03
N ALA A 173 -23.36 -3.02 1.01
CA ALA A 173 -22.67 -3.26 -0.26
C ALA A 173 -22.18 -1.95 -0.89
N ARG A 174 -22.93 -0.86 -0.72
CA ARG A 174 -22.50 0.47 -1.18
C ARG A 174 -21.20 0.90 -0.47
N ASP A 175 -21.06 0.70 0.84
CA ASP A 175 -19.82 1.02 1.56
C ASP A 175 -18.64 0.23 1.02
N PHE A 176 -18.83 -1.07 0.74
CA PHE A 176 -17.80 -1.92 0.17
C PHE A 176 -17.31 -1.40 -1.20
N TYR A 177 -18.24 -1.13 -2.12
CA TYR A 177 -17.88 -0.65 -3.46
C TYR A 177 -17.37 0.81 -3.45
N SER A 178 -17.81 1.63 -2.49
CA SER A 178 -17.25 2.98 -2.30
C SER A 178 -15.80 2.92 -1.79
N LEU A 179 -15.45 1.92 -0.97
CA LEU A 179 -14.07 1.65 -0.61
C LEU A 179 -13.26 1.13 -1.80
N VAL A 180 -13.84 0.26 -2.64
CA VAL A 180 -13.19 -0.19 -3.89
C VAL A 180 -12.82 1.01 -4.77
N ALA A 181 -13.69 2.02 -4.84
CA ALA A 181 -13.48 3.19 -5.68
C ALA A 181 -12.22 4.00 -5.34
N PHE A 182 -11.73 3.98 -4.09
CA PHE A 182 -10.43 4.59 -3.77
C PHE A 182 -9.27 3.96 -4.55
N PHE A 183 -9.35 2.69 -4.90
CA PHE A 183 -8.29 1.93 -5.58
C PHE A 183 -8.53 1.77 -7.08
N ALA A 184 -9.53 2.47 -7.62
CA ALA A 184 -9.89 2.37 -9.03
C ALA A 184 -8.81 2.95 -9.98
N ASP A 185 -7.89 3.74 -9.43
CA ASP A 185 -6.76 4.38 -10.12
C ASP A 185 -5.51 3.50 -10.20
N LEU A 186 -5.48 2.30 -9.60
CA LEU A 186 -4.30 1.44 -9.63
C LEU A 186 -4.15 0.71 -10.97
N ASP A 187 -2.96 0.72 -11.59
CA ASP A 187 -2.68 -0.17 -12.72
C ASP A 187 -2.57 -1.63 -12.29
N GLU A 188 -3.58 -2.41 -12.70
CA GLU A 188 -3.72 -3.84 -12.44
C GLU A 188 -3.89 -4.64 -13.72
N ALA A 189 -3.84 -3.99 -14.87
CA ALA A 189 -4.11 -4.62 -16.15
C ALA A 189 -2.83 -4.77 -16.99
N ALA A 190 -1.77 -4.02 -16.68
CA ALA A 190 -0.50 -4.12 -17.42
C ALA A 190 0.09 -5.53 -17.37
N HIS A 191 0.13 -6.17 -16.20
CA HIS A 191 0.63 -7.54 -16.07
C HIS A 191 -0.20 -8.54 -16.87
N LEU A 192 -1.53 -8.37 -16.95
CA LEU A 192 -2.39 -9.23 -17.77
C LEU A 192 -2.08 -9.17 -19.28
N LYS A 193 -1.43 -8.10 -19.75
CA LYS A 193 -1.06 -7.92 -21.17
C LYS A 193 0.38 -8.35 -21.48
N LYS A 194 1.30 -8.19 -20.53
CA LYS A 194 2.75 -8.36 -20.75
C LYS A 194 3.46 -9.17 -19.64
N GLY A 195 2.71 -9.95 -18.86
CA GLY A 195 3.24 -10.74 -17.76
C GLY A 195 3.60 -12.16 -18.15
N SER A 196 4.19 -12.87 -17.20
CA SER A 196 4.66 -14.26 -17.36
C SER A 196 4.52 -14.99 -16.03
N ASP A 197 3.99 -16.21 -16.06
CA ASP A 197 4.04 -17.16 -14.94
C ASP A 197 5.28 -18.08 -15.02
N GLN A 198 6.17 -17.90 -15.99
CA GLN A 198 7.48 -18.56 -15.97
C GLN A 198 8.44 -17.79 -15.07
N THR A 199 9.18 -18.49 -14.21
CA THR A 199 10.24 -17.88 -13.39
C THR A 199 11.40 -17.43 -14.28
N PRO A 200 11.87 -16.17 -14.20
CA PRO A 200 11.38 -15.10 -13.32
C PRO A 200 10.05 -14.50 -13.79
N THR A 201 9.10 -14.36 -12.86
CA THR A 201 7.79 -13.78 -13.19
C THR A 201 7.91 -12.30 -13.54
N VAL A 202 6.93 -11.79 -14.29
CA VAL A 202 6.85 -10.37 -14.65
C VAL A 202 5.52 -9.82 -14.19
N ARG A 203 5.54 -8.82 -13.31
CA ARG A 203 4.35 -8.25 -12.67
C ARG A 203 4.30 -6.73 -12.72
N ALA A 204 4.48 -6.18 -13.93
CA ALA A 204 4.47 -4.74 -14.17
C ALA A 204 3.26 -4.02 -13.52
N PRO A 205 3.46 -2.80 -12.96
CA PRO A 205 4.71 -2.04 -12.95
C PRO A 205 5.71 -2.53 -11.89
N GLU A 206 6.99 -2.55 -12.26
CA GLU A 206 8.12 -2.94 -11.40
C GLU A 206 9.24 -1.91 -11.49
N LEU A 207 10.01 -1.76 -10.41
CA LEU A 207 11.13 -0.84 -10.32
C LEU A 207 12.38 -1.56 -9.80
N ARG A 208 13.55 -1.24 -10.36
CA ARG A 208 14.83 -1.66 -9.78
C ARG A 208 15.18 -0.75 -8.62
N VAL A 209 15.40 -1.33 -7.45
CA VAL A 209 15.66 -0.60 -6.21
C VAL A 209 16.87 -1.16 -5.48
N LEU A 210 17.67 -0.23 -4.97
CA LEU A 210 18.76 -0.54 -4.05
C LEU A 210 18.20 -0.55 -2.62
N THR A 211 18.60 -1.53 -1.82
CA THR A 211 18.32 -1.56 -0.37
C THR A 211 18.98 -0.37 0.35
N LYS A 212 18.54 -0.05 1.57
CA LYS A 212 19.13 1.02 2.41
C LYS A 212 20.66 0.91 2.50
N ARG A 213 21.18 -0.31 2.72
CA ARG A 213 22.64 -0.60 2.78
C ARG A 213 23.33 -0.42 1.43
N GLU A 214 22.70 -0.84 0.35
CA GLU A 214 23.25 -0.70 -1.00
C GLU A 214 23.28 0.77 -1.44
N ARG A 215 22.28 1.58 -1.09
CA ARG A 215 22.27 3.03 -1.32
C ARG A 215 23.43 3.72 -0.61
N ALA A 216 23.66 3.41 0.67
CA ALA A 216 24.79 3.95 1.43
C ALA A 216 26.16 3.55 0.85
N ARG A 217 26.24 2.36 0.22
CA ARG A 217 27.43 1.94 -0.53
C ARG A 217 27.57 2.72 -1.84
N ALA A 218 26.46 2.93 -2.56
CA ALA A 218 26.41 3.63 -3.83
C ALA A 218 26.77 5.12 -3.70
N GLU A 219 26.53 5.75 -2.56
CA GLU A 219 26.97 7.14 -2.27
C GLU A 219 28.48 7.33 -2.33
N LYS A 220 29.25 6.24 -2.14
CA LYS A 220 30.72 6.25 -2.17
C LYS A 220 31.29 5.89 -3.55
N MET A 221 30.42 5.58 -4.52
CA MET A 221 30.80 5.18 -5.87
C MET A 221 30.87 6.39 -6.80
N THR A 222 31.64 6.26 -7.89
CA THR A 222 31.54 7.19 -9.02
C THR A 222 30.17 7.08 -9.69
N ALA A 223 29.79 8.09 -10.47
CA ALA A 223 28.50 8.08 -11.19
C ALA A 223 28.37 6.87 -12.15
N GLU A 224 29.46 6.48 -12.81
CA GLU A 224 29.48 5.33 -13.73
C GLU A 224 29.32 3.99 -13.00
N GLU A 225 30.05 3.81 -11.91
CA GLU A 225 29.92 2.62 -11.05
C GLU A 225 28.52 2.51 -10.43
N ARG A 226 27.96 3.64 -9.97
CA ARG A 226 26.61 3.71 -9.42
C ARG A 226 25.57 3.32 -10.47
N ALA A 227 25.66 3.87 -11.68
CA ALA A 227 24.74 3.54 -12.77
C ALA A 227 24.83 2.06 -13.18
N ALA A 228 26.03 1.47 -13.15
CA ALA A 228 26.21 0.03 -13.37
C ALA A 228 25.58 -0.80 -12.23
N PHE A 229 25.73 -0.34 -10.98
CA PHE A 229 25.20 -1.01 -9.80
C PHE A 229 23.67 -1.00 -9.77
N GLU A 230 23.03 0.14 -10.07
CA GLU A 230 21.57 0.31 -10.16
C GLU A 230 20.94 -0.62 -11.22
N LYS A 231 21.66 -0.94 -12.31
CA LYS A 231 21.18 -1.92 -13.32
C LYS A 231 21.13 -3.35 -12.79
N SER A 232 21.97 -3.69 -11.82
CA SER A 232 21.99 -4.99 -11.15
C SER A 232 21.09 -5.06 -9.91
N ALA A 233 20.44 -3.95 -9.55
CA ALA A 233 19.60 -3.85 -8.37
C ALA A 233 18.37 -4.77 -8.45
N ARG A 234 17.83 -5.13 -7.29
CA ARG A 234 16.66 -6.02 -7.18
C ARG A 234 15.44 -5.34 -7.79
N LEU A 235 14.59 -6.12 -8.46
CA LEU A 235 13.26 -5.65 -8.87
C LEU A 235 12.31 -5.69 -7.67
N THR A 236 11.33 -4.79 -7.69
CA THR A 236 10.16 -4.84 -6.82
C THR A 236 8.93 -4.35 -7.55
N MET A 237 7.79 -4.98 -7.32
CA MET A 237 6.49 -4.48 -7.76
C MET A 237 6.18 -3.18 -7.03
N ILE A 238 5.69 -2.20 -7.78
CA ILE A 238 5.23 -0.91 -7.26
C ILE A 238 3.79 -0.69 -7.72
N SER A 239 3.12 0.29 -7.13
CA SER A 239 1.87 0.79 -7.72
C SER A 239 2.15 1.93 -8.70
N SER A 240 1.21 2.12 -9.63
CA SER A 240 1.19 3.26 -10.53
C SER A 240 -0.24 3.72 -10.70
N ALA A 241 -0.45 5.02 -10.54
CA ALA A 241 -1.74 5.65 -10.79
C ALA A 241 -2.02 5.76 -12.30
N ILE A 242 -3.26 5.45 -12.67
CA ILE A 242 -3.88 5.62 -13.99
C ILE A 242 -5.18 6.40 -13.83
N GLU A 243 -5.88 6.68 -14.92
CA GLU A 243 -7.22 7.25 -14.84
C GLU A 243 -8.15 6.30 -14.05
N PRO A 244 -8.85 6.79 -13.01
CA PRO A 244 -9.73 5.96 -12.20
C PRO A 244 -10.79 5.27 -13.04
N ARG A 245 -10.91 3.95 -12.88
CA ARG A 245 -11.96 3.17 -13.51
C ARG A 245 -13.32 3.49 -12.87
N GLU A 246 -14.39 3.40 -13.66
CA GLU A 246 -15.75 3.45 -13.12
C GLU A 246 -15.99 2.22 -12.23
N ILE A 247 -16.45 2.44 -11.01
CA ILE A 247 -16.81 1.38 -10.06
C ILE A 247 -18.32 1.33 -9.89
N ARG A 248 -18.87 0.13 -10.05
CA ARG A 248 -20.29 -0.17 -9.85
C ARG A 248 -20.48 -1.14 -8.71
N ILE A 249 -21.61 -1.02 -8.02
CA ILE A 249 -22.07 -2.05 -7.10
C ILE A 249 -22.42 -3.30 -7.93
N LEU A 250 -21.66 -4.38 -7.80
CA LEU A 250 -21.95 -5.61 -8.55
C LEU A 250 -23.09 -6.38 -7.87
N PRO A 251 -24.25 -6.57 -8.51
CA PRO A 251 -25.34 -7.33 -7.92
C PRO A 251 -24.89 -8.75 -7.60
N ARG A 252 -24.93 -9.12 -6.32
CA ARG A 252 -24.46 -10.44 -5.83
C ARG A 252 -22.99 -10.73 -6.20
N GLY A 253 -22.16 -9.70 -6.39
CA GLY A 253 -20.76 -9.85 -6.82
C GLY A 253 -20.59 -10.25 -8.29
N ASN A 254 -21.65 -10.20 -9.11
CA ASN A 254 -21.60 -10.61 -10.50
C ASN A 254 -20.85 -9.56 -11.36
N TRP A 255 -19.60 -9.85 -11.72
CA TRP A 255 -18.75 -8.96 -12.51
C TRP A 255 -19.19 -8.81 -13.98
N LEU A 256 -20.10 -9.66 -14.46
CA LEU A 256 -20.70 -9.53 -15.80
C LEU A 256 -21.90 -8.57 -15.81
N ASP A 257 -22.45 -8.23 -14.64
CA ASP A 257 -23.65 -7.40 -14.52
C ASP A 257 -23.28 -5.93 -14.28
N ASP A 258 -23.52 -5.11 -15.30
CA ASP A 258 -23.24 -3.67 -15.28
C ASP A 258 -24.47 -2.82 -14.85
N SER A 259 -25.57 -3.45 -14.41
CA SER A 259 -26.80 -2.74 -14.02
C SER A 259 -26.69 -1.98 -12.69
N GLY A 260 -25.64 -2.25 -11.92
CA GLY A 260 -25.39 -1.63 -10.63
C GLY A 260 -25.20 -0.11 -10.68
N GLU A 261 -25.50 0.54 -9.56
CA GLU A 261 -25.23 1.96 -9.35
C GLU A 261 -23.71 2.24 -9.41
N VAL A 262 -23.33 3.32 -10.08
CA VAL A 262 -21.96 3.85 -10.07
C VAL A 262 -21.72 4.56 -8.74
N VAL A 263 -20.64 4.20 -8.05
CA VAL A 263 -20.26 4.78 -6.76
C VAL A 263 -18.95 5.55 -6.85
N GLN A 264 -18.80 6.54 -5.98
CA GLN A 264 -17.59 7.35 -5.84
C GLN A 264 -16.80 6.91 -4.60
N PRO A 265 -15.50 7.25 -4.52
CA PRO A 265 -14.70 6.98 -3.33
C PRO A 265 -15.32 7.63 -2.09
N ALA A 266 -15.70 6.81 -1.11
CA ALA A 266 -16.28 7.26 0.16
C ALA A 266 -15.98 6.25 1.28
N VAL A 267 -15.86 6.76 2.50
CA VAL A 267 -15.70 5.95 3.72
C VAL A 267 -17.04 5.35 4.14
N PRO A 268 -17.07 4.23 4.89
CA PRO A 268 -18.33 3.63 5.35
C PRO A 268 -19.19 4.64 6.11
N GLU A 269 -20.48 4.70 5.79
CA GLU A 269 -21.39 5.73 6.34
C GLU A 269 -21.43 5.72 7.88
N LEU A 270 -21.36 4.53 8.49
CA LEU A 270 -21.29 4.36 9.95
C LEU A 270 -20.10 5.10 10.59
N LEU A 271 -18.97 5.18 9.88
CA LEU A 271 -17.71 5.72 10.38
C LEU A 271 -17.56 7.23 10.10
N GLY A 272 -18.63 7.87 9.59
CA GLY A 272 -18.69 9.31 9.39
C GLY A 272 -18.60 9.71 7.93
N LYS A 273 -17.96 10.85 7.67
CA LYS A 273 -17.85 11.44 6.33
C LYS A 273 -16.41 11.87 6.06
N LEU A 274 -16.01 11.78 4.80
CA LEU A 274 -14.75 12.30 4.30
C LEU A 274 -15.01 13.66 3.63
N ASP A 275 -14.48 14.75 4.21
CA ASP A 275 -14.56 16.07 3.59
C ASP A 275 -13.43 16.25 2.57
N THR A 276 -13.81 16.36 1.31
CA THR A 276 -12.90 16.62 0.21
C THR A 276 -13.12 17.98 -0.43
N SER A 277 -13.92 18.86 0.18
CA SER A 277 -14.24 20.18 -0.37
C SER A 277 -14.81 20.11 -1.80
N GLY A 278 -15.55 19.05 -2.12
CA GLY A 278 -16.23 18.84 -3.40
C GLY A 278 -15.41 18.18 -4.51
N ARG A 279 -14.13 17.83 -4.28
CA ARG A 279 -13.34 17.04 -5.24
C ARG A 279 -13.54 15.52 -5.04
N CYS A 280 -13.21 14.72 -6.05
CA CYS A 280 -13.15 13.27 -5.89
C CYS A 280 -12.06 12.87 -4.88
N ALA A 281 -12.38 11.98 -3.95
CA ALA A 281 -11.44 11.54 -2.92
C ALA A 281 -10.38 10.60 -3.51
N THR A 282 -9.18 10.62 -2.92
CA THR A 282 -8.02 9.84 -3.38
C THR A 282 -7.55 8.87 -2.30
N ARG A 283 -6.66 7.93 -2.64
CA ARG A 283 -6.01 7.03 -1.66
C ARG A 283 -5.26 7.80 -0.55
N LEU A 284 -4.75 8.99 -0.85
CA LEU A 284 -4.12 9.85 0.14
C LEU A 284 -5.14 10.42 1.15
N ASP A 285 -6.35 10.71 0.71
CA ASP A 285 -7.43 11.17 1.60
C ASP A 285 -7.93 10.05 2.49
N LEU A 286 -8.05 8.84 1.93
CA LEU A 286 -8.32 7.64 2.70
C LEU A 286 -7.25 7.41 3.77
N ALA A 287 -5.97 7.50 3.40
CA ALA A 287 -4.87 7.33 4.34
C ALA A 287 -4.93 8.33 5.50
N ARG A 288 -5.18 9.61 5.21
CA ARG A 288 -5.33 10.67 6.22
C ARG A 288 -6.58 10.53 7.09
N TRP A 289 -7.60 9.85 6.59
CA TRP A 289 -8.80 9.59 7.38
C TRP A 289 -8.62 8.40 8.34
N LEU A 290 -7.76 7.45 7.98
CA LEU A 290 -7.44 6.27 8.79
C LEU A 290 -6.54 6.57 10.01
N THR A 291 -5.88 7.73 10.06
CA THR A 291 -4.85 8.07 11.04
C THR A 291 -4.98 9.51 11.51
#